data_AF-A0A975VCH5-F1
#
_entry.id   AF-A0A975VCH5-F1
#
_cell.length_a   1.000
_cell.length_b   1.000
_cell.length_c   1.000
_cell.angle_alpha   90.00
_cell.angle_beta   90.00
_cell.angle_gamma   90.00
#
_symmetry.space_group_name_H-M   'P 1'
#
loop_
_entity.id
_entity.type
_entity.pdbx_description
1 polymer ?
#
loop_
_entity_poly.entity_id
_entity_poly.type
_entity_poly.pdbx_seq_one_letter_code
_entity_poly.pdbx_strand_id
1 'polypeptide(L)'
;MQELRQFQADRSLIALRRAAVDDNKIQGFVLGSSDQLVLLQYVYDLNVDGLMILRTHDISKIECSKTEVFQRQRLADEGLLSKVRFDYAVNLNDWRSAFEGLRGEHSIFILECELIEEPDFAIGRIQDTGEEEVRIQHFTGAGNWLEEPVQFKYNDITSCQVGTNYANVYQRFFERNAP
;
A
#
# COMPACT_ATOMS: atom_id res chain seq x y z
N MET A 1 -4.66 -15.19 -8.64
CA MET A 1 -4.90 -14.21 -9.74
C MET A 1 -6.35 -14.15 -10.22
N GLN A 2 -6.96 -15.24 -10.69
CA GLN A 2 -8.34 -15.19 -11.18
C GLN A 2 -9.34 -14.71 -10.12
N GLU A 3 -9.16 -15.16 -8.87
CA GLU A 3 -9.99 -14.73 -7.73
C GLU A 3 -9.86 -13.22 -7.43
N LEU A 4 -8.64 -12.67 -7.39
CA LEU A 4 -8.42 -11.22 -7.22
C LEU A 4 -9.10 -10.38 -8.30
N ARG A 5 -9.02 -10.83 -9.57
CA ARG A 5 -9.69 -10.16 -10.69
C ARG A 5 -11.21 -10.21 -10.58
N GLN A 6 -11.77 -11.31 -10.06
CA GLN A 6 -13.20 -11.41 -9.78
C GLN A 6 -13.62 -10.42 -8.69
N PHE A 7 -12.88 -10.37 -7.57
CA PHE A 7 -13.17 -9.40 -6.49
C PHE A 7 -13.04 -7.94 -6.93
N GLN A 8 -12.08 -7.65 -7.82
CA GLN A 8 -11.95 -6.35 -8.47
C GLN A 8 -13.19 -6.01 -9.31
N ALA A 9 -13.62 -6.93 -10.18
CA ALA A 9 -14.80 -6.73 -11.04
C ALA A 9 -16.08 -6.52 -10.22
N ASP A 10 -16.24 -7.29 -9.14
CA ASP A 10 -17.41 -7.22 -8.25
C ASP A 10 -17.35 -6.03 -7.28
N ARG A 11 -16.22 -5.31 -7.23
CA ARG A 11 -15.96 -4.24 -6.24
C ARG A 11 -16.24 -4.72 -4.81
N SER A 12 -15.79 -5.94 -4.53
CA SER A 12 -15.94 -6.58 -3.24
C SER A 12 -14.93 -6.02 -2.26
N LEU A 13 -15.38 -5.79 -1.02
CA LEU A 13 -14.44 -5.66 0.09
C LEU A 13 -13.91 -7.06 0.38
N ILE A 14 -12.60 -7.21 0.48
CA ILE A 14 -11.96 -8.48 0.83
C ILE A 14 -11.17 -8.33 2.11
N ALA A 15 -10.93 -9.46 2.77
CA ALA A 15 -9.90 -9.63 3.77
C ALA A 15 -8.80 -10.54 3.21
N LEU A 16 -7.55 -10.12 3.42
CA LEU A 16 -6.35 -10.80 3.00
C LEU A 16 -5.53 -11.18 4.24
N ARG A 17 -4.87 -12.34 4.19
CA ARG A 17 -3.89 -12.76 5.20
C ARG A 17 -2.54 -13.06 4.56
N ARG A 18 -1.46 -12.78 5.30
CA ARG A 18 -0.08 -13.08 4.92
C ARG A 18 0.58 -13.86 6.05
N ALA A 19 0.26 -15.16 6.16
CA ALA A 19 0.62 -15.97 7.34
C ALA A 19 2.13 -16.07 7.65
N ALA A 20 3.00 -15.82 6.66
CA ALA A 20 4.45 -15.76 6.89
C ALA A 20 4.92 -14.42 7.48
N VAL A 21 4.11 -13.36 7.34
CA VAL A 21 4.40 -11.99 7.77
C VAL A 21 3.75 -11.74 9.15
N ASP A 22 2.42 -11.79 9.21
CA ASP A 22 1.66 -11.71 10.46
C ASP A 22 0.28 -12.40 10.35
N ASP A 23 -0.37 -12.55 11.50
CA ASP A 23 -1.70 -13.16 11.61
C ASP A 23 -2.85 -12.15 11.42
N ASN A 24 -2.54 -10.87 11.14
CA ASN A 24 -3.54 -9.83 11.00
C ASN A 24 -4.25 -9.94 9.64
N LYS A 25 -5.48 -9.43 9.61
CA LYS A 25 -6.23 -9.29 8.37
C LYS A 25 -5.97 -7.90 7.79
N ILE A 26 -5.62 -7.86 6.52
CA ILE A 26 -5.60 -6.64 5.73
C ILE A 26 -6.92 -6.58 4.98
N GLN A 27 -7.66 -5.48 5.13
CA GLN A 27 -8.91 -5.28 4.40
C GLN A 27 -8.75 -4.25 3.29
N GLY A 28 -9.44 -4.45 2.17
CA GLY A 28 -9.38 -3.51 1.07
C GLY A 28 -10.21 -3.90 -0.14
N PHE A 29 -10.34 -2.96 -1.07
CA PHE A 29 -10.90 -3.22 -2.39
C PHE A 29 -9.76 -3.44 -3.38
N VAL A 30 -9.79 -4.53 -4.14
CA VAL A 30 -8.81 -4.78 -5.19
C VAL A 30 -8.99 -3.75 -6.30
N LEU A 31 -7.95 -2.95 -6.56
CA LEU A 31 -7.92 -1.98 -7.67
C LEU A 31 -7.17 -2.54 -8.88
N GLY A 32 -6.24 -3.47 -8.66
CA GLY A 32 -5.50 -4.15 -9.72
C GLY A 32 -4.62 -5.27 -9.16
N SER A 33 -4.20 -6.19 -10.03
CA SER A 33 -3.27 -7.26 -9.66
C SER A 33 -2.47 -7.77 -10.86
N SER A 34 -1.24 -8.21 -10.59
CA SER A 34 -0.37 -9.01 -11.46
C SER A 34 0.11 -10.26 -10.71
N ASP A 35 0.93 -11.09 -11.35
CA ASP A 35 1.56 -12.24 -10.68
C ASP A 35 2.54 -11.82 -9.58
N GLN A 36 3.01 -10.57 -9.58
CA GLN A 36 3.99 -10.03 -8.63
C GLN A 36 3.34 -9.19 -7.52
N LEU A 37 2.38 -8.33 -7.86
CA LEU A 37 1.84 -7.33 -6.94
C LEU A 37 0.30 -7.25 -7.00
N VAL A 38 -0.33 -6.95 -5.87
CA VAL A 38 -1.74 -6.54 -5.78
C VAL A 38 -1.82 -5.11 -5.24
N LEU A 39 -2.68 -4.29 -5.85
CA LEU A 39 -3.01 -2.95 -5.36
C LEU A 39 -4.39 -2.97 -4.71
N LEU A 40 -4.44 -2.50 -3.48
CA LEU A 40 -5.66 -2.33 -2.71
C LEU A 40 -5.94 -0.84 -2.48
N GLN A 41 -7.20 -0.46 -2.59
CA GLN A 41 -7.69 0.64 -1.77
C GLN A 41 -7.77 0.11 -0.34
N TYR A 42 -6.87 0.56 0.51
CA TYR A 42 -6.75 0.05 1.86
C TYR A 42 -7.94 0.50 2.72
N VAL A 43 -8.45 -0.43 3.53
CA VAL A 43 -9.51 -0.18 4.51
C VAL A 43 -8.98 -0.50 5.89
N TYR A 44 -8.99 0.50 6.77
CA TYR A 44 -8.53 0.40 8.15
C TYR A 44 -9.54 1.09 9.07
N ASP A 45 -9.89 0.45 10.19
CA ASP A 45 -10.91 0.95 11.14
C ASP A 45 -12.21 1.43 10.48
N LEU A 46 -12.73 0.65 9.52
CA LEU A 46 -13.93 0.97 8.73
C LEU A 46 -13.84 2.31 7.99
N ASN A 47 -12.64 2.71 7.58
CA ASN A 47 -12.41 3.89 6.77
C ASN A 47 -11.53 3.57 5.54
N VAL A 48 -11.69 4.35 4.47
CA VAL A 48 -10.83 4.28 3.29
C VAL A 48 -9.55 5.04 3.58
N ASP A 49 -8.41 4.34 3.67
CA ASP A 49 -7.14 4.89 4.18
C ASP A 49 -5.99 4.74 3.19
N GLY A 50 -6.08 5.45 2.06
CA GLY A 50 -5.03 5.45 1.05
C GLY A 50 -4.92 4.14 0.28
N LEU A 51 -3.74 3.92 -0.30
CA LEU A 51 -3.45 2.77 -1.15
C LEU A 51 -2.39 1.89 -0.48
N MET A 52 -2.52 0.58 -0.69
CA MET A 52 -1.56 -0.42 -0.24
C MET A 52 -1.25 -1.37 -1.39
N ILE A 53 0.03 -1.50 -1.72
CA ILE A 53 0.54 -2.54 -2.59
C ILE A 53 1.11 -3.64 -1.72
N LEU A 54 0.76 -4.88 -2.03
CA LEU A 54 1.32 -6.06 -1.39
C LEU A 54 1.95 -6.96 -2.45
N ARG A 55 3.00 -7.66 -2.05
CA ARG A 55 3.56 -8.73 -2.86
C ARG A 55 2.58 -9.91 -2.94
N THR A 56 2.29 -10.36 -4.15
CA THR A 56 1.23 -11.37 -4.37
C THR A 56 1.58 -12.73 -3.78
N HIS A 57 2.86 -13.12 -3.80
CA HIS A 57 3.27 -14.43 -3.28
C HIS A 57 3.24 -14.54 -1.75
N ASP A 58 3.20 -13.41 -1.04
CA ASP A 58 3.09 -13.39 0.43
C ASP A 58 1.64 -13.63 0.90
N ILE A 59 0.67 -13.62 -0.02
CA ILE A 59 -0.76 -13.78 0.28
C ILE A 59 -1.08 -15.25 0.49
N SER A 60 -1.41 -15.61 1.73
CA SER A 60 -1.78 -16.99 2.09
C SER A 60 -3.27 -17.27 1.97
N LYS A 61 -4.12 -16.24 2.10
CA LYS A 61 -5.57 -16.38 2.00
C LYS A 61 -6.24 -15.07 1.58
N ILE A 62 -7.29 -15.20 0.78
CA ILE A 62 -8.23 -14.11 0.46
C ILE A 62 -9.64 -14.61 0.79
N GLU A 63 -10.46 -13.77 1.40
CA GLU A 63 -11.85 -14.10 1.71
C GLU A 63 -12.76 -12.88 1.59
N CYS A 64 -14.00 -13.11 1.14
CA CYS A 64 -15.11 -12.17 1.23
C CYS A 64 -16.23 -12.88 2.00
N SER A 65 -16.22 -12.75 3.32
CA SER A 65 -17.21 -13.39 4.18
C SER A 65 -18.43 -12.48 4.39
N LYS A 66 -19.40 -12.96 5.17
CA LYS A 66 -20.54 -12.13 5.60
C LYS A 66 -20.09 -10.85 6.33
N THR A 67 -18.93 -10.88 7.00
CA THR A 67 -18.34 -9.71 7.66
C THR A 67 -17.94 -8.66 6.65
N GLU A 68 -17.17 -9.02 5.62
CA GLU A 68 -16.74 -8.06 4.58
C GLU A 68 -17.94 -7.52 3.79
N VAL A 69 -18.94 -8.35 3.49
CA VAL A 69 -20.20 -7.90 2.86
C VAL A 69 -20.92 -6.88 3.74
N PHE A 70 -21.04 -7.15 5.05
CA PHE A 70 -21.67 -6.24 6.00
C PHE A 70 -20.90 -4.91 6.11
N GLN A 71 -19.58 -4.97 6.23
CA GLN A 71 -18.73 -3.79 6.37
C GLN A 71 -18.71 -2.94 5.09
N ARG A 72 -18.70 -3.57 3.91
CA ARG A 72 -18.86 -2.86 2.64
C ARG A 72 -20.17 -2.07 2.61
N GLN A 73 -21.27 -2.64 3.11
CA GLN A 73 -22.54 -1.91 3.19
C GLN A 73 -22.43 -0.72 4.14
N ARG A 74 -21.78 -0.87 5.30
CA ARG A 74 -21.55 0.26 6.22
C ARG A 74 -20.71 1.37 5.59
N LEU A 75 -19.65 1.02 4.85
CA LEU A 75 -18.87 2.01 4.08
C LEU A 75 -19.73 2.74 3.05
N ALA A 76 -20.70 2.07 2.43
CA ALA A 76 -21.63 2.69 1.49
C ALA A 76 -22.63 3.62 2.21
N ASP A 77 -23.21 3.18 3.33
CA ASP A 77 -24.17 3.93 4.14
C ASP A 77 -23.55 5.23 4.68
N GLU A 78 -22.27 5.18 5.08
CA GLU A 78 -21.48 6.35 5.54
C GLU A 78 -20.91 7.19 4.37
N GLY A 79 -21.23 6.86 3.12
CA GLY A 79 -20.75 7.56 1.93
C GLY A 79 -19.25 7.39 1.63
N LEU A 80 -18.53 6.57 2.40
CA LEU A 80 -17.09 6.34 2.26
C LEU A 80 -16.74 5.53 1.01
N LEU A 81 -17.66 4.71 0.49
CA LEU A 81 -17.44 3.95 -0.75
C LEU A 81 -17.17 4.86 -1.96
N SER A 82 -17.65 6.11 -1.93
CA SER A 82 -17.38 7.11 -2.97
C SER A 82 -15.91 7.57 -3.02
N LYS A 83 -15.14 7.34 -1.95
CA LYS A 83 -13.71 7.66 -1.86
C LYS A 83 -12.82 6.58 -2.49
N VAL A 84 -13.38 5.40 -2.80
CA VAL A 84 -12.64 4.30 -3.41
C VAL A 84 -12.45 4.56 -4.90
N ARG A 85 -11.19 4.59 -5.35
CA ARG A 85 -10.86 4.86 -6.76
C ARG A 85 -10.82 3.59 -7.60
N PHE A 86 -11.98 3.02 -7.90
CA PHE A 86 -12.11 1.75 -8.65
C PHE A 86 -11.54 1.80 -10.08
N ASP A 87 -11.34 3.00 -10.64
CA ASP A 87 -10.76 3.26 -11.95
C ASP A 87 -9.25 3.54 -11.88
N TYR A 88 -8.66 3.55 -10.69
CA TYR A 88 -7.24 3.81 -10.53
C TYR A 88 -6.40 2.63 -11.05
N ALA A 89 -5.42 2.95 -11.90
CA ALA A 89 -4.58 1.97 -12.56
C ALA A 89 -3.11 2.35 -12.44
N VAL A 90 -2.29 1.35 -12.09
CA VAL A 90 -0.83 1.43 -12.01
C VAL A 90 -0.28 0.16 -12.66
N ASN A 91 0.91 0.23 -13.24
CA ASN A 91 1.60 -0.97 -13.71
C ASN A 91 2.13 -1.76 -12.51
N LEU A 92 1.57 -2.95 -12.29
CA LEU A 92 1.86 -3.82 -11.14
C LEU A 92 2.81 -4.97 -11.49
N ASN A 93 3.43 -4.98 -12.67
CA ASN A 93 4.30 -6.09 -13.08
C ASN A 93 5.56 -6.21 -12.21
N ASP A 94 6.02 -5.12 -11.61
CA ASP A 94 7.18 -5.05 -10.74
C ASP A 94 7.11 -3.78 -9.85
N TRP A 95 7.92 -3.75 -8.80
CA TRP A 95 7.95 -2.64 -7.85
C TRP A 95 8.39 -1.31 -8.48
N ARG A 96 9.35 -1.35 -9.41
CA ARG A 96 9.85 -0.16 -10.10
C ARG A 96 8.74 0.55 -10.84
N SER A 97 8.03 -0.18 -11.70
CA SER A 97 6.89 0.30 -12.48
C SER A 97 5.77 0.82 -11.58
N ALA A 98 5.53 0.14 -10.46
CA ALA A 98 4.53 0.56 -9.48
C ALA A 98 4.89 1.90 -8.84
N PHE A 99 6.14 2.07 -8.41
CA PHE A 99 6.64 3.32 -7.84
C PHE A 99 6.63 4.47 -8.84
N GLU A 100 7.00 4.23 -10.09
CA GLU A 100 6.93 5.23 -11.16
C GLU A 100 5.49 5.69 -11.41
N GLY A 101 4.50 4.79 -11.34
CA GLY A 101 3.09 5.15 -11.47
C GLY A 101 2.51 5.90 -10.26
N LEU A 102 2.97 5.60 -9.05
CA LEU A 102 2.45 6.21 -7.82
C LEU A 102 3.05 7.60 -7.54
N ARG A 103 4.33 7.84 -7.88
CA ARG A 103 5.06 9.04 -7.46
C ARG A 103 4.57 10.34 -8.12
N GLY A 104 3.73 10.25 -9.15
CA GLY A 104 3.05 11.40 -9.74
C GLY A 104 1.97 12.01 -8.85
N GLU A 105 1.37 11.21 -7.97
CA GLU A 105 0.24 11.63 -7.10
C GLU A 105 0.60 11.61 -5.61
N HIS A 106 1.63 10.84 -5.23
CA HIS A 106 2.02 10.64 -3.85
C HIS A 106 3.48 11.02 -3.63
N SER A 107 3.74 11.81 -2.59
CA SER A 107 5.11 12.23 -2.25
C SER A 107 5.72 11.39 -1.13
N ILE A 108 4.90 10.93 -0.17
CA ILE A 108 5.35 10.12 0.96
C ILE A 108 4.94 8.66 0.74
N PHE A 109 5.95 7.80 0.81
CA PHE A 109 5.86 6.35 0.69
C PHE A 109 6.26 5.73 2.01
N ILE A 110 5.57 4.66 2.37
CA ILE A 110 5.92 3.75 3.45
C ILE A 110 6.31 2.44 2.80
N LEU A 111 7.53 1.96 3.02
CA LEU A 111 8.02 0.67 2.53
C LEU A 111 8.34 -0.24 3.71
N GLU A 112 7.99 -1.52 3.57
CA GLU A 112 8.23 -2.54 4.58
C GLU A 112 8.90 -3.75 3.93
N CYS A 113 9.91 -4.29 4.61
CA CYS A 113 10.60 -5.54 4.29
C CYS A 113 10.45 -6.48 5.48
N GLU A 114 9.31 -7.17 5.55
CA GLU A 114 8.89 -7.86 6.78
C GLU A 114 9.49 -9.27 6.93
N LEU A 115 10.02 -9.85 5.83
CA LEU A 115 10.46 -11.26 5.77
C LEU A 115 11.98 -11.47 5.74
N ILE A 116 12.77 -10.40 5.86
CA ILE A 116 14.24 -10.50 5.99
C ILE A 116 14.64 -10.76 7.45
N GLU A 117 15.91 -11.13 7.68
CA GLU A 117 16.41 -11.52 9.03
C GLU A 117 16.20 -10.42 10.08
N GLU A 118 16.47 -9.17 9.70
CA GLU A 118 16.17 -7.97 10.49
C GLU A 118 15.14 -7.14 9.73
N PRO A 119 13.83 -7.27 10.05
CA PRO A 119 12.78 -6.55 9.35
C PRO A 119 13.05 -5.05 9.29
N ASP A 120 12.91 -4.48 8.10
CA ASP A 120 13.26 -3.09 7.84
C ASP A 120 12.04 -2.29 7.36
N PHE A 121 12.08 -0.99 7.62
CA PHE A 121 10.98 -0.06 7.41
C PHE A 121 11.52 1.34 7.09
N ALA A 122 10.93 1.99 6.09
CA ALA A 122 11.15 3.42 5.88
C ALA A 122 9.87 4.16 5.50
N ILE A 123 9.78 5.39 5.99
CA ILE A 123 8.81 6.39 5.53
C ILE A 123 9.58 7.58 4.94
N GLY A 124 9.24 7.98 3.72
CA GLY A 124 10.03 8.98 3.02
C GLY A 124 9.58 9.26 1.59
N ARG A 125 10.46 9.94 0.84
CA ARG A 125 10.28 10.23 -0.58
C ARG A 125 11.15 9.30 -1.40
N ILE A 126 10.60 8.74 -2.46
CA ILE A 126 11.40 8.05 -3.48
C ILE A 126 12.32 9.08 -4.14
N GLN A 127 13.62 8.91 -3.97
CA GLN A 127 14.63 9.71 -4.64
C GLN A 127 14.82 9.19 -6.07
N ASP A 128 15.08 7.89 -6.21
CA ASP A 128 15.25 7.22 -7.50
C ASP A 128 14.89 5.73 -7.45
N THR A 129 14.61 5.22 -8.63
CA THR A 129 14.25 3.82 -8.90
C THR A 129 15.30 3.23 -9.82
N GLY A 130 16.17 2.39 -9.25
CA GLY A 130 17.21 1.66 -9.97
C GLY A 130 16.67 0.43 -10.68
N GLU A 131 17.56 -0.45 -11.14
CA GLU A 131 17.17 -1.70 -11.79
C GLU A 131 16.68 -2.75 -10.79
N GLU A 132 17.35 -2.89 -9.65
CA GLU A 132 17.05 -3.92 -8.64
C GLU A 132 16.61 -3.35 -7.28
N GLU A 133 16.67 -2.03 -7.11
CA GLU A 133 16.47 -1.35 -5.84
C GLU A 133 15.82 0.03 -5.98
N VAL A 134 15.26 0.52 -4.87
CA VAL A 134 14.75 1.89 -4.72
C VAL A 134 15.51 2.59 -3.61
N ARG A 135 15.80 3.88 -3.80
CA ARG A 135 16.39 4.73 -2.76
C ARG A 135 15.35 5.68 -2.18
N ILE A 136 15.22 5.68 -0.87
CA ILE A 136 14.27 6.50 -0.12
C ILE A 136 15.03 7.53 0.70
N GLN A 137 14.80 8.80 0.39
CA GLN A 137 15.11 9.88 1.30
C GLN A 137 14.12 9.78 2.45
N HIS A 138 14.56 9.30 3.62
CA HIS A 138 13.68 8.99 4.75
C HIS A 138 13.80 10.01 5.90
N PHE A 139 12.86 9.94 6.83
CA PHE A 139 12.84 10.81 8.01
C PHE A 139 12.55 10.01 9.29
N THR A 140 12.99 10.57 10.41
CA THR A 140 12.73 10.01 11.75
C THR A 140 11.28 10.18 12.17
N GLY A 141 10.81 9.42 13.17
CA GLY A 141 9.46 9.59 13.74
C GLY A 141 9.17 11.00 14.28
N ALA A 142 10.22 11.78 14.61
CA ALA A 142 10.12 13.18 15.00
C ALA A 142 10.02 14.16 13.82
N GLY A 143 9.98 13.67 12.57
CA GLY A 143 9.86 14.50 11.37
C GLY A 143 11.15 15.15 10.90
N ASN A 144 12.33 14.62 11.27
CA ASN A 144 13.61 15.12 10.76
C ASN A 144 14.09 14.28 9.58
N TRP A 145 14.32 14.90 8.42
CA TRP A 145 14.96 14.26 7.28
C TRP A 145 16.38 13.83 7.63
N LEU A 146 16.78 12.66 7.16
CA LEU A 146 18.12 12.10 7.35
C LEU A 146 18.93 12.29 6.07
N GLU A 147 20.19 12.74 6.16
CA GLU A 147 20.99 13.12 4.98
C GLU A 147 21.20 11.96 4.01
N GLU A 148 21.45 10.76 4.55
CA GLU A 148 21.72 9.57 3.75
C GLU A 148 20.43 8.81 3.43
N PRO A 149 20.14 8.57 2.13
CA PRO A 149 19.02 7.73 1.73
C PRO A 149 19.24 6.28 2.10
N VAL A 150 18.15 5.58 2.41
CA VAL A 150 18.15 4.11 2.59
C VAL A 150 17.81 3.43 1.27
N GLN A 151 18.32 2.22 1.08
CA GLN A 151 18.16 1.43 -0.14
C GLN A 151 17.37 0.16 0.16
N PHE A 152 16.37 -0.14 -0.67
CA PHE A 152 15.58 -1.37 -0.57
C PHE A 152 15.65 -2.14 -1.88
N LYS A 153 16.08 -3.41 -1.82
CA LYS A 153 15.99 -4.31 -2.97
C LYS A 153 14.54 -4.67 -3.23
N TYR A 154 14.13 -4.66 -4.48
CA TYR A 154 12.75 -4.98 -4.86
C TYR A 154 12.30 -6.37 -4.39
N ASN A 155 13.21 -7.34 -4.35
CA ASN A 155 12.91 -8.70 -3.88
C ASN A 155 12.67 -8.79 -2.36
N ASP A 156 13.03 -7.76 -1.59
CA ASP A 156 12.88 -7.74 -0.13
C ASP A 156 11.63 -6.96 0.31
N ILE A 157 11.10 -6.05 -0.53
CA ILE A 157 9.90 -5.25 -0.24
C ILE A 157 8.64 -6.12 -0.24
N THR A 158 7.97 -6.22 0.90
CA THR A 158 6.75 -7.01 1.11
C THR A 158 5.49 -6.15 0.99
N SER A 159 5.58 -4.86 1.35
CA SER A 159 4.47 -3.92 1.27
C SER A 159 4.93 -2.50 0.87
N CYS A 160 4.01 -1.75 0.28
CA CYS A 160 4.14 -0.30 0.12
C CYS A 160 2.80 0.38 0.41
N GLN A 161 2.80 1.47 1.18
CA GLN A 161 1.62 2.26 1.45
C GLN A 161 1.84 3.72 1.04
N VAL A 162 0.82 4.34 0.44
CA VAL A 162 0.83 5.75 0.04
C VAL A 162 -0.52 6.40 0.29
N GLY A 163 -0.51 7.71 0.54
CA GLY A 163 -1.74 8.49 0.73
C GLY A 163 -2.58 8.07 1.93
N THR A 164 -2.04 7.26 2.85
CA THR A 164 -2.67 6.92 4.13
C THR A 164 -2.76 8.17 5.01
N ASN A 165 -3.65 8.16 6.00
CA ASN A 165 -3.76 9.24 6.96
C ASN A 165 -2.42 9.50 7.66
N TYR A 166 -1.70 8.44 8.04
CA TYR A 166 -0.38 8.52 8.65
C TYR A 166 0.63 9.24 7.74
N ALA A 167 0.77 8.81 6.49
CA ALA A 167 1.67 9.45 5.52
C ALA A 167 1.28 10.91 5.24
N ASN A 168 -0.02 11.19 5.11
CA ASN A 168 -0.53 12.52 4.81
C ASN A 168 -0.33 13.51 5.96
N VAL A 169 -0.29 13.06 7.22
CA VAL A 169 0.05 13.92 8.36
C VAL A 169 1.48 14.45 8.22
N TYR A 170 2.45 13.57 7.95
CA TYR A 170 3.83 13.98 7.72
C TYR A 170 4.00 14.81 6.45
N GLN A 171 3.31 14.46 5.37
CA GLN A 171 3.33 15.25 4.14
C GLN A 171 2.93 16.71 4.42
N ARG A 172 1.79 16.95 5.08
CA ARG A 172 1.32 18.29 5.44
C ARG A 172 2.28 19.01 6.39
N PHE A 173 2.92 18.29 7.31
CA PHE A 173 3.94 18.86 8.18
C PHE A 173 5.12 19.40 7.36
N PHE A 174 5.65 18.61 6.42
CA PHE A 174 6.77 19.05 5.59
C PHE A 174 6.39 20.16 4.61
N GLU A 175 5.18 20.15 4.05
CA GLU A 175 4.70 21.22 3.17
C GLU A 175 4.58 22.56 3.90
N ARG A 176 4.13 22.55 5.16
CA ARG A 176 4.00 23.78 5.98
C ARG A 176 5.33 24.35 6.47
N ASN A 177 6.35 23.50 6.59
CA ASN A 177 7.67 23.86 7.08
C ASN A 177 8.72 23.86 5.96
N ALA A 178 8.28 23.81 4.69
CA ALA A 178 9.17 24.00 3.56
C ALA A 178 9.69 25.45 3.56
N PRO A 179 11.00 25.67 3.37
CA PRO A 179 11.59 27.00 3.32
C PRO A 179 11.10 27.85 2.14
#